data_AF-T0YEP1-F1
#
_entry.id   AF-T0YEP1-F1
#
_cell.length_a   1.000
_cell.length_b   1.000
_cell.length_c   1.000
_cell.angle_alpha   90.00
_cell.angle_beta   90.00
_cell.angle_gamma   90.00
#
_symmetry.space_group_name_H-M   'P 1'
#
loop_
_entity.id
_entity.type
_entity.pdbx_description
1 polymer ?
#
loop_
_entity_poly.entity_id
_entity_poly.type
_entity_poly.pdbx_seq_one_letter_code
_entity_poly.pdbx_strand_id
1 'polypeptide(L)'
;DKRMAIIDELRAKSSEAQAHRHERDALNEGVREEKRARDEANRQFETLAEKVSELKRTRQARSGGMPLWRLRKELKELEFRHMTSSLSKEAETRLLGEIQRLQKEIRTQEESFHQDPEVDGAMRETEAARQAAEEHHHRVGELAERAQREHELMVQLF
;
A
#
# COMPACT_ATOMS: atom_id res chain seq x y z
N ASP A 1 -16.61 -37.14 -47.86
CA ASP A 1 -15.50 -36.18 -47.91
C ASP A 1 -14.76 -35.99 -46.59
N LYS A 2 -13.80 -36.87 -46.26
CA LYS A 2 -12.97 -36.72 -45.04
C LYS A 2 -12.05 -35.49 -45.06
N ARG A 3 -11.61 -35.09 -46.26
CA ARG A 3 -10.75 -33.91 -46.47
C ARG A 3 -11.48 -32.61 -46.12
N MET A 4 -12.76 -32.49 -46.49
CA MET A 4 -13.55 -31.30 -46.17
C MET A 4 -13.77 -31.17 -44.66
N ALA A 5 -14.12 -32.28 -43.98
CA ALA A 5 -14.27 -32.29 -42.53
C ALA A 5 -13.00 -31.84 -41.78
N ILE A 6 -11.81 -32.28 -42.21
CA ILE A 6 -10.52 -31.85 -41.61
C ILE A 6 -10.27 -30.36 -41.84
N ILE A 7 -10.58 -29.84 -43.03
CA ILE A 7 -10.43 -28.41 -43.36
C ILE A 7 -11.38 -27.56 -42.50
N ASP A 8 -12.61 -28.03 -42.29
CA ASP A 8 -13.60 -27.32 -41.48
C ASP A 8 -13.22 -27.33 -39.98
N GLU A 9 -12.70 -28.45 -39.46
CA GLU A 9 -12.17 -28.52 -38.08
C GLU A 9 -10.96 -27.58 -37.89
N LEU A 10 -10.04 -27.54 -38.86
CA LEU A 10 -8.89 -26.63 -38.82
C LEU A 10 -9.33 -25.15 -38.82
N ARG A 11 -10.32 -24.80 -39.63
CA ARG A 11 -10.90 -23.45 -39.67
C ARG A 11 -11.57 -23.09 -38.34
N ALA A 12 -12.31 -24.01 -37.74
CA ALA A 12 -12.96 -23.81 -36.45
C ALA A 12 -11.93 -23.52 -35.34
N LYS A 13 -10.90 -24.38 -35.20
CA LYS A 13 -9.82 -24.17 -34.22
C LYS A 13 -9.05 -22.87 -34.45
N SER A 14 -8.78 -22.53 -35.72
CA SER A 14 -8.12 -21.27 -36.05
C SER A 14 -8.97 -20.05 -35.68
N SER A 15 -10.30 -20.13 -35.88
CA SER A 15 -11.21 -19.04 -35.50
C SER A 15 -11.30 -18.88 -33.99
N GLU A 16 -11.36 -20.00 -33.26
CA GLU A 16 -11.41 -20.02 -31.78
C GLU A 16 -10.10 -19.48 -31.17
N ALA A 17 -8.95 -19.89 -31.70
CA ALA A 17 -7.66 -19.36 -31.28
C ALA A 17 -7.55 -17.84 -31.55
N GLN A 18 -8.12 -17.34 -32.65
CA GLN A 18 -8.15 -15.92 -32.93
C GLN A 18 -9.05 -15.14 -31.95
N ALA A 19 -10.16 -15.73 -31.49
CA ALA A 19 -11.02 -15.13 -30.48
C ALA A 19 -10.29 -15.00 -29.13
N HIS A 20 -9.69 -16.08 -28.63
CA HIS A 20 -8.89 -16.06 -27.40
C HIS A 20 -7.73 -15.05 -27.46
N ARG A 21 -7.07 -14.93 -28.63
CA ARG A 21 -6.04 -13.90 -28.83
C ARG A 21 -6.60 -12.49 -28.67
N HIS A 22 -7.75 -12.21 -29.26
CA HIS A 22 -8.40 -10.90 -29.16
C HIS A 22 -8.78 -10.56 -27.71
N GLU A 23 -9.35 -11.52 -26.99
CA GLU A 23 -9.73 -11.35 -25.58
C GLU A 23 -8.50 -11.14 -24.69
N ARG A 24 -7.44 -11.94 -24.89
CA ARG A 24 -6.15 -11.75 -24.21
C ARG A 24 -5.59 -10.35 -24.46
N ASP A 25 -5.59 -9.89 -25.70
CA ASP A 25 -5.03 -8.58 -26.06
C ASP A 25 -5.85 -7.43 -25.44
N ALA A 26 -7.17 -7.57 -25.35
CA ALA A 26 -8.03 -6.63 -24.64
C ALA A 26 -7.76 -6.61 -23.12
N LEU A 27 -7.62 -7.78 -22.49
CA LEU A 27 -7.28 -7.90 -21.08
C LEU A 27 -5.90 -7.31 -20.77
N ASN A 28 -4.92 -7.52 -21.66
CA ASN A 28 -3.59 -6.94 -21.54
C ASN A 28 -3.59 -5.41 -21.64
N GLU A 29 -4.49 -4.82 -22.44
CA GLU A 29 -4.64 -3.38 -22.45
C GLU A 29 -5.23 -2.89 -21.12
N GLY A 30 -6.24 -3.58 -20.57
CA GLY A 30 -6.76 -3.29 -19.23
C GLY A 30 -5.68 -3.40 -18.14
N VAL A 31 -4.79 -4.38 -18.20
CA VAL A 31 -3.62 -4.49 -17.29
C VAL A 31 -2.74 -3.24 -17.36
N ARG A 32 -2.52 -2.69 -18.56
CA ARG A 32 -1.69 -1.47 -18.73
C ARG A 32 -2.39 -0.25 -18.14
N GLU A 33 -3.69 -0.11 -18.35
CA GLU A 33 -4.49 0.98 -17.79
C GLU A 33 -4.49 0.95 -16.27
N GLU A 34 -4.76 -0.21 -15.67
CA GLU A 34 -4.76 -0.39 -14.21
C GLU A 34 -3.36 -0.17 -13.61
N LYS A 35 -2.28 -0.57 -14.31
CA LYS A 35 -0.90 -0.22 -13.90
C LYS A 35 -0.67 1.28 -13.88
N ARG A 36 -1.10 2.00 -14.91
CA ARG A 36 -0.98 3.47 -14.96
C ARG A 36 -1.78 4.12 -13.83
N ALA A 37 -2.99 3.66 -13.57
CA ALA A 37 -3.83 4.17 -12.49
C ALA A 37 -3.21 3.90 -11.10
N ARG A 38 -2.67 2.70 -10.88
CA ARG A 38 -1.89 2.36 -9.68
C ARG A 38 -0.69 3.28 -9.49
N ASP A 39 0.08 3.52 -10.55
CA ASP A 39 1.29 4.34 -10.49
C ASP A 39 0.97 5.82 -10.27
N GLU A 40 -0.20 6.30 -10.75
CA GLU A 40 -0.73 7.62 -10.41
C GLU A 40 -1.16 7.69 -8.94
N ALA A 41 -1.93 6.72 -8.46
CA ALA A 41 -2.36 6.66 -7.06
C ALA A 41 -1.16 6.58 -6.08
N ASN A 42 -0.11 5.85 -6.43
CA ASN A 42 1.14 5.81 -5.65
C ASN A 42 1.83 7.18 -5.61
N ARG A 43 1.91 7.89 -6.73
CA ARG A 43 2.49 9.26 -6.76
C ARG A 43 1.68 10.24 -5.93
N GLN A 44 0.35 10.11 -5.97
CA GLN A 44 -0.55 10.89 -5.11
C GLN A 44 -0.34 10.56 -3.64
N PHE A 45 -0.22 9.28 -3.28
CA PHE A 45 0.09 8.82 -1.94
C PHE A 45 1.41 9.41 -1.43
N GLU A 46 2.48 9.35 -2.22
CA GLU A 46 3.79 9.90 -1.86
C GLU A 46 3.70 11.41 -1.59
N THR A 47 3.05 12.14 -2.50
CA THR A 47 2.86 13.60 -2.36
C THR A 47 2.05 13.96 -1.10
N LEU A 48 0.96 13.23 -0.84
CA LEU A 48 0.11 13.47 0.34
C LEU A 48 0.82 13.06 1.63
N ALA A 49 1.60 11.97 1.62
CA ALA A 49 2.39 11.54 2.76
C ALA A 49 3.47 12.57 3.13
N GLU A 50 4.13 13.17 2.13
CA GLU A 50 5.05 14.28 2.33
C GLU A 50 4.35 15.48 2.95
N LYS A 51 3.19 15.88 2.39
CA LYS A 51 2.36 16.97 2.94
C LYS A 51 1.96 16.71 4.40
N VAL A 52 1.53 15.49 4.73
CA VAL A 52 1.19 15.09 6.12
C VAL A 52 2.42 15.23 7.03
N SER A 53 3.60 14.80 6.57
CA SER A 53 4.85 14.91 7.32
C SER A 53 5.23 16.37 7.57
N GLU A 54 5.12 17.23 6.56
CA GLU A 54 5.39 18.66 6.66
C GLU A 54 4.40 19.38 7.59
N LEU A 55 3.12 19.07 7.49
CA LEU A 55 2.10 19.61 8.38
C LEU A 55 2.39 19.22 9.82
N LYS A 56 2.66 17.93 10.09
CA LYS A 56 3.05 17.46 11.43
C LYS A 56 4.28 18.19 11.96
N ARG A 57 5.32 18.36 11.14
CA ARG A 57 6.54 19.12 11.52
C ARG A 57 6.24 20.58 11.84
N THR A 58 5.43 21.24 11.02
CA THR A 58 5.05 22.66 11.21
C THR A 58 4.26 22.85 12.49
N ARG A 59 3.28 21.97 12.76
CA ARG A 59 2.48 22.00 13.99
C ARG A 59 3.33 21.71 15.23
N GLN A 60 4.28 20.75 15.14
CA GLN A 60 5.25 20.48 16.20
C GLN A 60 6.16 21.68 16.49
N ALA A 61 6.69 22.33 15.45
CA ALA A 61 7.53 23.51 15.60
C ALA A 61 6.80 24.66 16.32
N ARG A 62 5.49 24.83 16.07
CA ARG A 62 4.65 25.80 16.77
C ARG A 62 4.38 25.45 18.24
N SER A 63 4.32 24.16 18.57
CA SER A 63 4.06 23.70 19.94
C SER A 63 5.27 23.82 20.87
N GLY A 64 6.49 24.03 20.35
CA GLY A 64 7.72 24.17 21.14
C GLY A 64 8.17 22.90 21.89
N GLY A 65 7.43 21.80 21.78
CA GLY A 65 7.74 20.52 22.39
C GLY A 65 8.76 19.69 21.61
N MET A 66 9.21 18.58 22.21
CA MET A 66 10.08 17.64 21.51
C MET A 66 9.34 17.04 20.29
N PRO A 67 10.00 16.90 19.12
CA PRO A 67 9.36 16.30 17.97
C PRO A 67 9.10 14.81 18.20
N LEU A 68 7.98 14.31 17.67
CA LEU A 68 7.50 12.94 17.90
C LEU A 68 8.56 11.86 17.58
N TRP A 69 9.41 12.09 16.57
CA TRP A 69 10.48 11.16 16.21
C TRP A 69 11.54 11.02 17.32
N ARG A 70 11.84 12.09 18.06
CA ARG A 70 12.77 12.03 19.20
C ARG A 70 12.12 11.35 20.39
N LEU A 71 10.87 11.67 20.70
CA LEU A 71 10.13 11.01 21.79
C LEU A 71 10.06 9.49 21.56
N ARG A 72 9.78 9.06 20.32
CA ARG A 72 9.78 7.64 19.94
C ARG A 72 11.18 7.00 20.04
N LYS A 73 12.23 7.74 19.68
CA LYS A 73 13.62 7.25 19.80
C LYS A 73 14.01 7.06 21.27
N GLU A 74 13.73 8.05 22.11
CA GLU A 74 14.01 8.02 23.55
C GLU A 74 13.22 6.89 24.22
N LEU A 75 11.93 6.73 23.88
CA LEU A 75 11.11 5.61 24.35
C LEU A 75 11.76 4.27 24.00
N LYS A 76 12.18 4.07 22.74
CA LYS A 76 12.83 2.83 22.29
C LYS A 76 14.15 2.57 23.03
N GLU A 77 14.93 3.61 23.30
CA GLU A 77 16.18 3.50 24.07
C GLU A 77 15.90 3.10 25.53
N LEU A 78 14.86 3.64 26.15
CA LEU A 78 14.44 3.27 27.51
C LEU A 78 13.86 1.85 27.56
N GLU A 79 13.04 1.46 26.58
CA GLU A 79 12.50 0.10 26.45
C GLU A 79 13.63 -0.92 26.25
N PHE A 80 14.61 -0.60 25.40
CA PHE A 80 15.80 -1.43 25.23
C PHE A 80 16.57 -1.57 26.54
N ARG A 81 16.80 -0.46 27.25
CA ARG A 81 17.47 -0.48 28.56
C ARG A 81 16.72 -1.33 29.58
N HIS A 82 15.38 -1.26 29.59
CA HIS A 82 14.53 -2.06 30.47
C HIS A 82 14.68 -3.57 30.19
N MET A 83 14.78 -3.97 28.92
CA MET A 83 14.95 -5.38 28.54
C MET A 83 16.35 -5.93 28.79
N THR A 84 17.39 -5.10 28.63
CA THR A 84 18.78 -5.60 28.59
C THR A 84 19.59 -5.33 29.84
N SER A 85 19.11 -4.49 30.76
CA SER A 85 19.89 -4.07 31.94
C SER A 85 19.37 -4.74 33.21
N SER A 86 20.28 -5.26 34.03
CA SER A 86 19.97 -5.70 35.40
C SER A 86 19.86 -4.50 36.33
N LEU A 87 18.63 -4.00 36.49
CA LEU A 87 18.32 -2.83 37.32
C LEU A 87 17.92 -3.23 38.74
N SER A 88 18.14 -2.35 39.72
CA SER A 88 17.49 -2.50 41.03
C SER A 88 15.99 -2.24 40.91
N LYS A 89 15.19 -2.75 41.84
CA LYS A 89 13.73 -2.53 41.85
C LYS A 89 13.35 -1.03 41.81
N GLU A 90 14.10 -0.16 42.50
CA GLU A 90 13.81 1.29 42.44
C GLU A 90 14.22 1.92 41.10
N ALA A 91 15.28 1.43 40.46
CA ALA A 91 15.69 1.90 39.14
C ALA A 91 14.72 1.42 38.04
N GLU A 92 14.22 0.20 38.15
CA GLU A 92 13.19 -0.37 37.26
C GLU A 92 11.88 0.41 37.37
N THR A 93 11.42 0.70 38.60
CA THR A 93 10.19 1.49 38.82
C THR A 93 10.30 2.90 38.22
N ARG A 94 11.47 3.55 38.36
CA ARG A 94 11.73 4.86 37.74
C ARG A 94 11.73 4.79 36.21
N LEU A 95 12.41 3.79 35.65
CA LEU A 95 12.46 3.59 34.20
C LEU A 95 11.07 3.33 33.61
N LEU A 96 10.25 2.50 34.26
CA LEU A 96 8.87 2.27 33.87
C LEU A 96 8.03 3.55 33.94
N GLY A 97 8.23 4.39 34.96
CA GLY A 97 7.59 5.69 35.07
C GLY A 97 7.95 6.63 33.91
N GLU A 98 9.22 6.67 33.51
CA GLU A 98 9.69 7.45 32.36
C GLU A 98 9.11 6.93 31.03
N ILE A 99 9.10 5.60 30.84
CA ILE A 99 8.47 4.94 29.68
C ILE A 99 6.98 5.32 29.59
N GLN A 100 6.24 5.21 30.70
CA GLN A 100 4.82 5.57 30.73
C GLN A 100 4.59 7.06 30.44
N ARG A 101 5.46 7.94 30.96
CA ARG A 101 5.39 9.38 30.68
C ARG A 101 5.58 9.65 29.20
N LEU A 102 6.63 9.10 28.58
CA LEU A 102 6.90 9.26 27.14
C LEU A 102 5.78 8.67 26.28
N GLN A 103 5.25 7.49 26.63
CA GLN A 103 4.10 6.90 25.92
C GLN A 103 2.86 7.80 25.99
N LYS A 104 2.60 8.43 27.15
CA LYS A 104 1.49 9.38 27.28
C LYS A 104 1.72 10.63 26.45
N GLU A 105 2.93 11.18 26.46
CA GLU A 105 3.28 12.38 25.68
C GLU A 105 3.17 12.14 24.17
N ILE A 106 3.64 10.99 23.69
CA ILE A 106 3.49 10.55 22.29
C ILE A 106 2.01 10.47 21.91
N ARG A 107 1.18 9.82 22.73
CA ARG A 107 -0.27 9.69 22.45
C ARG A 107 -0.96 11.04 22.39
N THR A 108 -0.74 11.91 23.38
CA THR A 108 -1.32 13.26 23.39
C THR A 108 -0.92 14.04 22.14
N GLN A 109 0.35 13.95 21.73
CA GLN A 109 0.83 14.64 20.54
C GLN A 109 0.21 14.06 19.26
N GLU A 110 0.03 12.74 19.17
CA GLU A 110 -0.66 12.08 18.06
C GLU A 110 -2.15 12.48 17.98
N GLU A 111 -2.85 12.46 19.11
CA GLU A 111 -4.24 12.91 19.22
C GLU A 111 -4.39 14.38 18.78
N SER A 112 -3.42 15.24 19.13
CA SER A 112 -3.43 16.64 18.70
C SER A 112 -3.36 16.80 17.18
N PHE A 113 -2.72 15.88 16.46
CA PHE A 113 -2.71 15.87 15.00
C PHE A 113 -4.05 15.43 14.42
N HIS A 114 -4.75 14.49 15.06
CA HIS A 114 -6.10 14.10 14.64
C HIS A 114 -7.15 15.18 14.92
N GLN A 115 -6.93 16.02 15.92
CA GLN A 115 -7.80 17.16 16.22
C GLN A 115 -7.61 18.33 15.27
N ASP A 116 -6.49 18.39 14.55
CA ASP A 116 -6.24 19.41 13.53
C ASP A 116 -6.94 19.00 12.21
N PRO A 117 -7.99 19.72 11.76
CA PRO A 117 -8.78 19.32 10.61
C PRO A 117 -7.97 19.22 9.31
N GLU A 118 -6.90 20.02 9.19
CA GLU A 118 -6.03 20.02 8.02
C GLU A 118 -5.14 18.78 8.00
N VAL A 119 -4.60 18.39 9.16
CA VAL A 119 -3.77 17.19 9.29
C VAL A 119 -4.63 15.92 9.17
N ASP A 120 -5.79 15.87 9.83
CA ASP A 120 -6.71 14.73 9.75
C ASP A 120 -7.24 14.55 8.32
N GLY A 121 -7.62 15.64 7.65
CA GLY A 121 -8.02 15.62 6.24
C GLY A 121 -6.91 15.07 5.34
N ALA A 122 -5.69 15.59 5.46
CA ALA A 122 -4.55 15.12 4.67
C ALA A 122 -4.20 13.64 4.96
N MET A 123 -4.37 13.16 6.19
CA MET A 123 -4.17 11.74 6.51
C MET A 123 -5.25 10.85 5.89
N ARG A 124 -6.51 11.28 5.90
CA ARG A 124 -7.59 10.54 5.23
C ARG A 124 -7.38 10.47 3.72
N GLU A 125 -6.98 11.57 3.10
CA GLU A 125 -6.65 11.60 1.67
C GLU A 125 -5.47 10.67 1.36
N THR A 126 -4.43 10.67 2.21
CA THR A 126 -3.29 9.76 2.09
C THR A 126 -3.74 8.29 2.14
N GLU A 127 -4.59 7.95 3.11
CA GLU A 127 -5.11 6.59 3.26
C GLU A 127 -6.02 6.19 2.09
N ALA A 128 -6.85 7.10 1.58
CA ALA A 128 -7.66 6.87 0.40
C ALA A 128 -6.81 6.62 -0.86
N ALA A 129 -5.74 7.40 -1.07
CA ALA A 129 -4.80 7.18 -2.17
C ALA A 129 -4.08 5.82 -2.06
N ARG A 130 -3.72 5.41 -0.84
CA ARG A 130 -3.15 4.08 -0.57
C ARG A 130 -4.12 2.97 -0.92
N GLN A 131 -5.37 3.06 -0.48
CA GLN A 131 -6.40 2.07 -0.77
C GLN A 131 -6.67 1.98 -2.28
N ALA A 132 -6.76 3.12 -2.97
CA ALA A 132 -6.91 3.14 -4.43
C ALA A 132 -5.73 2.45 -5.13
N ALA A 133 -4.49 2.69 -4.70
CA ALA A 133 -3.33 2.01 -5.25
C ALA A 133 -3.37 0.48 -5.03
N GLU A 134 -3.82 0.03 -3.85
CA GLU A 134 -3.98 -1.38 -3.53
C GLU A 134 -5.08 -2.04 -4.36
N GLU A 135 -6.22 -1.37 -4.55
CA GLU A 135 -7.30 -1.84 -5.43
C GLU A 135 -6.83 -2.00 -6.89
N HIS A 136 -6.13 -0.99 -7.43
CA HIS A 136 -5.57 -1.08 -8.78
C HIS A 136 -4.52 -2.20 -8.88
N HIS A 137 -3.71 -2.42 -7.84
CA HIS A 137 -2.79 -3.55 -7.79
C HIS A 137 -3.52 -4.90 -7.87
N HIS A 138 -4.62 -5.05 -7.12
CA HIS A 138 -5.45 -6.25 -7.17
C HIS A 138 -6.04 -6.48 -8.57
N ARG A 139 -6.64 -5.43 -9.17
CA ARG A 139 -7.20 -5.49 -10.53
C ARG A 139 -6.16 -5.87 -11.58
N VAL A 140 -4.93 -5.36 -11.48
CA VAL A 140 -3.81 -5.78 -12.34
C VAL A 140 -3.59 -7.29 -12.26
N GLY A 141 -3.60 -7.86 -11.04
CA GLY A 141 -3.46 -9.30 -10.82
C GLY A 141 -4.57 -10.10 -11.50
N GLU A 142 -5.84 -9.75 -11.23
CA GLU A 142 -7.00 -10.43 -11.79
C GLU A 142 -7.03 -10.41 -13.33
N LEU A 143 -6.75 -9.25 -13.94
CA LEU A 143 -6.72 -9.11 -15.39
C LEU A 143 -5.54 -9.88 -16.00
N ALA A 144 -4.38 -9.87 -15.36
CA ALA A 144 -3.22 -10.62 -15.82
C ALA A 144 -3.47 -12.14 -15.77
N GLU A 145 -4.08 -12.64 -14.70
CA GLU A 145 -4.47 -14.04 -14.60
C GLU A 145 -5.49 -14.44 -15.67
N ARG A 146 -6.49 -13.60 -15.92
CA ARG A 146 -7.46 -13.83 -17.00
C ARG A 146 -6.78 -13.86 -18.36
N ALA A 147 -5.90 -12.89 -18.65
CA ALA A 147 -5.16 -12.85 -19.90
C ALA A 147 -4.29 -14.10 -20.09
N GLN A 148 -3.67 -14.57 -19.01
CA GLN A 148 -2.88 -15.80 -19.03
C GLN A 148 -3.74 -17.03 -19.32
N ARG A 149 -4.95 -17.12 -18.76
CA ARG A 149 -5.90 -18.20 -19.09
C ARG A 149 -6.32 -18.18 -20.56
N GLU A 150 -6.66 -17.02 -21.11
CA GLU A 150 -6.98 -16.88 -22.55
C GLU A 150 -5.78 -17.29 -23.43
N HIS A 151 -4.56 -16.96 -22.99
CA HIS A 151 -3.35 -17.41 -23.67
C HIS A 151 -3.19 -18.94 -23.65
N GLU A 152 -3.42 -19.59 -22.51
CA GLU A 152 -3.34 -21.04 -22.36
C GLU A 152 -4.38 -21.76 -23.22
N LEU A 153 -5.63 -21.29 -23.23
CA LEU A 153 -6.70 -21.82 -24.09
C LEU A 153 -6.34 -21.69 -25.58
N MET A 154 -5.83 -20.53 -25.98
CA MET A 154 -5.34 -20.31 -27.35
C MET A 154 -4.24 -21.31 -27.74
N VAL A 155 -3.26 -21.55 -26.85
CA VAL A 155 -2.15 -22.46 -27.11
C VAL A 155 -2.61 -23.91 -27.24
N GLN A 156 -3.62 -24.34 -26.48
CA GLN A 156 -4.18 -25.71 -26.55
C GLN A 156 -4.90 -26.03 -27.87
N LEU A 157 -5.28 -25.01 -28.64
CA LEU A 157 -5.95 -25.16 -29.94
C LEU A 157 -4.98 -25.38 -31.10
N PHE A 158 -3.68 -25.21 -30.87
CA PHE A 158 -2.59 -25.49 -31.81
C PHE A 158 -1.95 -26.86 -31.55
#